data_AF-Q080Y6-F1
#
_entry.id   AF-Q080Y6-F1
#
_cell.length_a   1.000
_cell.length_b   1.000
_cell.length_c   1.000
_cell.angle_alpha   90.00
_cell.angle_beta   90.00
_cell.angle_gamma   90.00
#
_symmetry.space_group_name_H-M   'P 1'
#
loop_
_entity.id
_entity.type
_entity.pdbx_description
1 polymer ?
#
loop_
_entity_poly.entity_id
_entity_poly.type
_entity_poly.pdbx_seq_one_letter_code
_entity_poly.pdbx_strand_id
1 'polypeptide(L)'
;MKKLLTILALSLTAVTSANAAVVVIGNPAAADISINDVKKAFLGKGNSSVVVYELEEGNPIRSEFHQAVTGKSDAQLKAFWSKQVFTGKGTPPPAVSGAAAMKSAIASNPNAIGYIDEADVDATVKVIIKP
;
A
#
# COMPACT_ATOMS: atom_id res chain seq x y z
N MET A 1 28.60 4.99 55.68
CA MET A 1 27.30 5.70 55.73
C MET A 1 27.41 6.90 54.79
N LYS A 2 26.74 7.05 53.65
CA LYS A 2 25.31 6.95 53.35
C LYS A 2 25.10 6.75 51.83
N LYS A 3 24.40 5.67 51.52
CA LYS A 3 23.36 5.42 50.48
C LYS A 3 23.49 6.07 49.09
N LEU A 4 23.64 5.16 48.12
CA LEU A 4 23.22 5.23 46.71
C LEU A 4 21.86 5.91 46.53
N LEU A 5 21.69 6.60 45.40
CA LEU A 5 20.42 6.69 44.66
C LEU A 5 20.68 7.14 43.22
N THR A 6 20.91 6.17 42.33
CA THR A 6 20.89 6.35 40.87
C THR A 6 19.44 6.23 40.42
N ILE A 7 18.84 7.33 39.95
CA ILE A 7 17.48 7.32 39.37
C ILE A 7 17.64 7.10 37.87
N LEU A 8 17.44 5.86 37.42
CA LEU A 8 17.30 5.51 36.01
C LEU A 8 15.82 5.65 35.65
N ALA A 9 15.43 6.80 35.08
CA ALA A 9 14.10 6.99 34.53
C ALA A 9 13.99 6.22 33.21
N LEU A 10 13.44 5.01 33.28
CA LEU A 10 13.15 4.19 32.10
C LEU A 10 11.85 4.71 31.46
N SER A 11 11.99 5.63 30.51
CA SER A 11 10.91 6.11 29.66
C SER A 11 10.42 4.97 28.76
N LEU A 12 9.42 4.21 29.22
CA LEU A 12 8.64 3.32 28.36
C LEU A 12 7.82 4.21 27.41
N THR A 13 8.39 4.54 26.25
CA THR A 13 7.59 4.99 25.12
C THR A 13 6.71 3.81 24.72
N ALA A 14 5.42 3.90 25.06
CA ALA A 14 4.42 3.02 24.51
C ALA A 14 4.46 3.19 22.98
N VAL A 15 5.05 2.21 22.30
CA VAL A 15 4.82 2.02 20.86
C VAL A 15 3.35 1.65 20.72
N THR A 16 2.52 2.67 20.52
CA THR A 16 1.16 2.44 20.01
C THR A 16 1.34 1.90 18.61
N SER A 17 1.31 0.58 18.46
CA SER A 17 1.03 -0.06 17.19
C SER A 17 -0.40 0.35 16.81
N ALA A 18 -0.51 1.50 16.16
CA ALA A 18 -1.67 1.82 15.37
C ALA A 18 -1.82 0.64 14.41
N ASN A 19 -2.87 -0.17 14.61
CA ASN A 19 -3.25 -1.17 13.63
C ASN A 19 -3.87 -0.38 12.48
N ALA A 20 -3.01 0.20 11.64
CA ALA A 20 -3.36 0.66 10.32
C ALA A 20 -3.91 -0.57 9.59
N ALA A 21 -5.20 -0.57 9.26
CA ALA A 21 -5.75 -1.64 8.46
C ALA A 21 -5.59 -1.21 7.01
N VAL A 22 -4.63 -1.79 6.28
CA VAL A 22 -4.48 -1.46 4.86
C VAL A 22 -5.69 -1.98 4.05
N VAL A 23 -6.27 -1.12 3.21
CA VAL A 23 -7.40 -1.47 2.36
C VAL A 23 -7.14 -1.11 0.90
N VAL A 24 -7.69 -1.90 -0.01
CA VAL A 24 -7.67 -1.59 -1.44
C VAL A 24 -8.89 -0.75 -1.76
N ILE A 25 -8.64 0.37 -2.43
CA ILE A 25 -9.65 1.33 -2.85
C ILE A 25 -9.75 1.35 -4.37
N GLY A 26 -10.98 1.57 -4.85
CA GLY A 26 -11.30 1.86 -6.24
C GLY A 26 -12.16 3.12 -6.33
N ASN A 27 -12.42 3.55 -7.56
CA ASN A 27 -13.38 4.60 -7.82
C ASN A 27 -14.76 4.27 -7.21
N PRO A 28 -15.60 5.25 -6.82
CA PRO A 28 -16.96 4.97 -6.35
C PRO A 28 -17.79 4.10 -7.31
N ALA A 29 -17.57 4.23 -8.63
CA ALA A 29 -18.21 3.41 -9.66
C ALA A 29 -17.45 2.11 -10.00
N ALA A 30 -16.40 1.77 -9.26
CA ALA A 30 -15.59 0.58 -9.53
C ALA A 30 -16.41 -0.70 -9.33
N ALA A 31 -16.30 -1.60 -10.32
CA ALA A 31 -16.80 -2.95 -10.23
C ALA A 31 -16.05 -3.74 -9.14
N ASP A 32 -16.71 -4.78 -8.62
CA ASP A 32 -16.08 -5.66 -7.66
C ASP A 32 -14.98 -6.50 -8.34
N ILE A 33 -13.90 -6.77 -7.61
CA ILE A 33 -12.71 -7.47 -8.11
C ILE A 33 -12.24 -8.47 -7.06
N SER A 34 -11.66 -9.60 -7.47
CA SER A 34 -11.11 -10.59 -6.53
C SER A 34 -9.74 -10.16 -5.99
N ILE A 35 -9.38 -10.59 -4.77
CA ILE A 35 -8.03 -10.39 -4.22
C ILE A 35 -6.93 -10.96 -5.14
N ASN A 36 -7.22 -12.06 -5.84
CA ASN A 36 -6.29 -12.66 -6.79
C ASN A 36 -6.06 -11.79 -8.02
N ASP A 37 -7.08 -11.08 -8.48
CA ASP A 37 -6.94 -10.17 -9.63
C ASP A 37 -6.28 -8.85 -9.23
N VAL A 38 -6.52 -8.35 -8.01
CA VAL A 38 -5.72 -7.27 -7.42
C VAL A 38 -4.25 -7.66 -7.37
N LYS A 39 -3.92 -8.83 -6.81
CA LYS A 39 -2.53 -9.34 -6.77
C LYS A 39 -1.89 -9.40 -8.16
N LYS A 40 -2.62 -9.89 -9.17
CA LYS A 40 -2.11 -9.94 -10.55
C LYS A 40 -1.86 -8.53 -11.08
N ALA A 41 -2.80 -7.61 -10.89
CA ALA A 41 -2.69 -6.23 -11.37
C ALA A 41 -1.45 -5.53 -10.80
N PHE A 42 -1.22 -5.61 -9.48
CA PHE A 42 -0.03 -5.04 -8.82
C PHE A 42 1.29 -5.73 -9.20
N LEU A 43 1.26 -6.86 -9.93
CA LEU A 43 2.42 -7.53 -10.49
C LEU A 43 2.51 -7.40 -12.01
N GLY A 44 1.74 -6.48 -12.62
CA GLY A 44 1.72 -6.25 -14.07
C GLY A 44 1.14 -7.42 -14.86
N LYS A 45 0.21 -8.16 -14.27
CA LYS A 45 -0.44 -9.33 -14.86
C LYS A 45 -1.96 -9.17 -14.81
N GLY A 46 -2.67 -10.08 -15.47
CA GLY A 46 -4.13 -10.11 -15.44
C GLY A 46 -4.74 -9.10 -16.41
N ASN A 47 -5.88 -8.52 -16.04
CA ASN A 47 -6.62 -7.61 -16.89
C ASN A 47 -5.88 -6.26 -17.02
N SER A 48 -5.44 -5.92 -18.24
CA SER A 48 -4.75 -4.66 -18.53
C SER A 48 -5.63 -3.42 -18.48
N SER A 49 -6.95 -3.56 -18.37
CA SER A 49 -7.85 -2.42 -18.18
C SER A 49 -7.77 -1.84 -16.76
N VAL A 50 -7.29 -2.62 -15.79
CA VAL A 50 -7.11 -2.15 -14.40
C VAL A 50 -5.88 -1.26 -14.32
N VAL A 51 -6.08 -0.02 -13.90
CA VAL A 51 -4.99 0.95 -13.71
C VAL A 51 -4.56 0.88 -12.24
N VAL A 52 -3.27 0.68 -12.00
CA VAL A 52 -2.74 0.54 -10.64
C VAL A 52 -1.95 1.79 -10.29
N TYR A 53 -2.16 2.29 -9.08
CA TYR A 53 -1.31 3.30 -8.45
C TYR A 53 -0.65 2.72 -7.21
N GLU A 54 0.58 3.13 -6.98
CA GLU A 54 1.44 2.69 -5.88
C GLU A 54 1.71 3.84 -4.92
N LEU A 55 1.95 3.56 -3.63
CA LEU A 55 2.58 4.55 -2.74
C LEU A 55 4.10 4.54 -2.98
N GLU A 56 4.75 5.69 -2.79
CA GLU A 56 6.21 5.82 -2.91
C GLU A 56 6.98 4.82 -2.04
N GLU A 57 8.19 4.43 -2.49
CA GLU A 57 9.10 3.56 -1.73
C GLU A 57 9.39 4.18 -0.34
N GLY A 58 9.40 3.36 0.71
CA GLY A 58 9.61 3.81 2.08
C GLY A 58 8.33 4.20 2.83
N ASN A 59 7.17 4.26 2.16
CA ASN A 59 5.89 4.37 2.84
C ASN A 59 5.55 3.06 3.59
N PRO A 60 5.25 3.06 4.89
CA PRO A 60 4.95 1.83 5.64
C PRO A 60 3.72 1.08 5.10
N ILE A 61 2.71 1.79 4.60
CA ILE A 61 1.48 1.20 4.04
C ILE A 61 1.78 0.42 2.75
N ARG A 62 2.78 0.84 1.96
CA ARG A 62 3.27 0.09 0.80
C ARG A 62 3.76 -1.29 1.21
N SER A 63 4.62 -1.33 2.23
CA SER A 63 5.22 -2.58 2.69
C SER A 63 4.16 -3.55 3.22
N GLU A 64 3.23 -3.03 4.03
CA GLU A 64 2.12 -3.80 4.59
C GLU A 64 1.22 -4.38 3.49
N PHE A 65 0.79 -3.55 2.54
CA PHE A 65 -0.01 -3.98 1.40
C PHE A 65 0.67 -5.10 0.61
N HIS A 66 1.95 -4.91 0.23
CA HIS A 66 2.62 -5.91 -0.59
C HIS A 66 2.91 -7.20 0.16
N GLN A 67 3.12 -7.13 1.48
CA GLN A 67 3.24 -8.32 2.30
C GLN A 67 1.92 -9.09 2.33
N ALA A 68 0.79 -8.43 2.56
CA ALA A 68 -0.53 -9.06 2.62
C ALA A 68 -1.00 -9.60 1.25
N VAL A 69 -0.87 -8.80 0.19
CA VAL A 69 -1.49 -9.10 -1.12
C VAL A 69 -0.56 -9.84 -2.07
N THR A 70 0.69 -9.38 -2.17
CA THR A 70 1.65 -9.93 -3.15
C THR A 70 2.60 -10.97 -2.56
N GLY A 71 2.77 -10.98 -1.24
CA GLY A 71 3.78 -11.77 -0.52
C GLY A 71 5.20 -11.31 -0.81
N LYS A 72 5.40 -10.03 -1.17
CA LYS A 72 6.72 -9.45 -1.49
C LYS A 72 7.07 -8.33 -0.53
N SER A 73 8.31 -8.30 -0.08
CA SER A 73 8.92 -7.11 0.49
C SER A 73 9.23 -6.07 -0.59
N ASP A 74 9.43 -4.81 -0.21
CA ASP A 74 9.81 -3.72 -1.11
C ASP A 74 11.06 -4.05 -1.93
N ALA A 75 12.08 -4.65 -1.30
CA ALA A 75 13.30 -5.07 -1.99
C ALA A 75 13.02 -6.13 -3.08
N GLN A 76 12.16 -7.12 -2.78
CA GLN A 76 11.76 -8.15 -3.75
C GLN A 76 10.90 -7.57 -4.86
N LEU A 77 10.05 -6.59 -4.57
CA LEU A 77 9.21 -5.92 -5.53
C LEU A 77 10.04 -5.03 -6.47
N LYS A 78 11.03 -4.31 -5.93
CA LYS A 78 12.01 -3.54 -6.70
C LYS A 78 12.78 -4.44 -7.65
N ALA A 79 13.35 -5.54 -7.14
CA ALA A 79 14.03 -6.53 -7.96
C ALA A 79 13.12 -7.16 -9.03
N PHE A 80 11.85 -7.42 -8.68
CA PHE A 80 10.85 -7.92 -9.63
C PHE A 80 10.65 -6.95 -10.80
N TRP A 81 10.41 -5.67 -10.52
CA TRP A 81 10.18 -4.67 -11.56
C TRP A 81 11.44 -4.34 -12.36
N SER A 82 12.62 -4.30 -11.74
CA SER A 82 13.90 -4.19 -12.47
C SER A 82 14.06 -5.30 -13.50
N LYS A 83 13.71 -6.54 -13.14
CA LYS A 83 13.73 -7.67 -14.08
C LYS A 83 12.68 -7.53 -15.19
N GLN A 84 11.46 -7.08 -14.88
CA GLN A 84 10.42 -6.87 -15.91
C GLN A 84 10.86 -5.82 -16.93
N VAL A 85 11.40 -4.69 -16.47
CA VAL A 85 11.89 -3.61 -17.33
C VAL A 85 13.04 -4.10 -18.20
N PHE A 86 14.05 -4.74 -17.60
CA PHE A 86 15.20 -5.27 -18.33
C PHE A 86 14.82 -6.29 -19.41
N THR A 87 13.76 -7.07 -19.17
CA THR A 87 13.26 -8.07 -20.14
C THR A 87 12.17 -7.55 -21.07
N GLY A 88 11.82 -6.26 -21.00
CA GLY A 88 10.78 -5.65 -21.83
C GLY A 88 9.36 -6.18 -21.55
N LYS A 89 9.14 -6.81 -20.39
CA LYS A 89 7.87 -7.47 -20.04
C LYS A 89 6.87 -6.56 -19.32
N GLY A 90 7.31 -5.37 -18.92
CA GLY A 90 6.45 -4.37 -18.30
C GLY A 90 7.24 -3.34 -17.49
N THR A 91 6.53 -2.30 -17.07
CA THR A 91 7.05 -1.23 -16.22
C THR A 91 6.29 -1.22 -14.90
N PRO A 92 6.94 -0.78 -13.79
CA PRO A 92 6.24 -0.61 -12.53
C PRO A 92 5.08 0.39 -12.66
N PRO A 93 4.02 0.24 -11.84
CA PRO A 93 2.95 1.23 -11.76
C PRO A 93 3.48 2.61 -11.34
N PRO A 94 2.79 3.70 -11.71
CA PRO A 94 3.11 5.03 -11.22
C PRO A 94 2.94 5.11 -9.70
N ALA A 95 3.87 5.78 -9.03
CA ALA A 95 3.84 6.03 -7.59
C ALA A 95 3.27 7.42 -7.28
N VAL A 96 2.58 7.54 -6.14
CA VAL A 96 2.03 8.79 -5.60
C VAL A 96 2.46 8.98 -4.14
N SER A 97 2.55 10.25 -3.71
CA SER A 97 3.21 10.66 -2.47
C SER A 97 2.46 10.33 -1.17
N GLY A 98 1.20 9.90 -1.23
CA GLY A 98 0.42 9.60 -0.03
C GLY A 98 -1.07 9.41 -0.28
N ALA A 99 -1.84 9.22 0.79
CA ALA A 99 -3.26 8.88 0.73
C ALA A 99 -4.11 9.92 -0.02
N ALA A 100 -3.86 11.22 0.16
CA ALA A 100 -4.58 12.27 -0.56
C ALA A 100 -4.35 12.20 -2.08
N ALA A 101 -3.10 12.03 -2.51
CA ALA A 101 -2.75 11.89 -3.93
C ALA A 101 -3.30 10.58 -4.51
N MET A 102 -3.27 9.49 -3.73
CA MET A 102 -3.87 8.21 -4.09
C MET A 102 -5.37 8.37 -4.33
N LYS A 103 -6.13 8.92 -3.37
CA LYS A 103 -7.57 9.14 -3.52
C LYS A 103 -7.90 9.99 -4.74
N SER A 104 -7.13 11.06 -4.99
CA SER A 104 -7.30 11.88 -6.20
C SER A 104 -7.09 11.09 -7.49
N ALA A 105 -6.04 10.26 -7.55
CA ALA A 105 -5.76 9.41 -8.71
C ALA A 105 -6.90 8.41 -8.94
N ILE A 106 -7.39 7.76 -7.88
CA ILE A 106 -8.45 6.76 -7.94
C ILE A 106 -9.81 7.37 -8.31
N ALA A 107 -10.16 8.52 -7.71
CA ALA A 107 -11.42 9.21 -7.99
C ALA A 107 -11.53 9.70 -9.45
N SER A 108 -10.39 9.95 -10.11
CA SER A 108 -10.37 10.42 -11.51
C SER A 108 -10.52 9.32 -12.57
N ASN A 109 -10.45 8.04 -12.19
CA ASN A 109 -10.47 6.93 -13.15
C ASN A 109 -11.29 5.72 -12.63
N PRO A 110 -12.42 5.36 -13.29
CA PRO A 110 -13.26 4.23 -12.89
C PRO A 110 -12.57 2.87 -12.80
N ASN A 111 -11.47 2.69 -13.55
CA ASN A 111 -10.70 1.44 -13.57
C ASN A 111 -9.46 1.48 -12.67
N ALA A 112 -9.24 2.59 -11.95
CA ALA A 112 -8.09 2.71 -11.09
C ALA A 112 -8.30 2.01 -9.74
N ILE A 113 -7.26 1.32 -9.29
CA ILE A 113 -7.16 0.77 -7.95
C ILE A 113 -5.87 1.21 -7.29
N GLY A 114 -5.93 1.34 -5.97
CA GLY A 114 -4.82 1.72 -5.11
C GLY A 114 -5.05 1.17 -3.71
N TYR A 115 -4.21 1.52 -2.77
CA TYR A 115 -4.37 1.14 -1.38
C TYR A 115 -3.97 2.29 -0.46
N ILE A 116 -4.61 2.37 0.70
CA ILE A 116 -4.40 3.36 1.75
C ILE A 116 -4.65 2.73 3.12
N ASP A 117 -4.33 3.46 4.19
CA ASP A 117 -4.83 3.15 5.53
C ASP A 117 -6.36 3.28 5.53
N GLU A 118 -7.08 2.34 6.15
CA GLU A 118 -8.54 2.39 6.29
C GLU A 118 -9.00 3.70 6.96
N ALA A 119 -8.20 4.27 7.87
CA ALA A 119 -8.51 5.53 8.53
C ALA A 119 -8.54 6.74 7.56
N ASP A 120 -7.87 6.64 6.40
CA ASP A 120 -7.82 7.70 5.39
C ASP A 120 -8.97 7.62 4.36
N VAL A 121 -9.82 6.59 4.44
CA VAL A 121 -10.95 6.40 3.52
C VAL A 121 -11.99 7.50 3.73
N ASP A 122 -12.48 8.07 2.64
CA ASP A 122 -13.60 9.00 2.62
C ASP A 122 -14.54 8.70 1.44
N ALA A 123 -15.58 9.52 1.27
CA ALA A 123 -16.60 9.34 0.25
C ALA A 123 -16.11 9.49 -1.21
N THR A 124 -14.86 9.93 -1.43
CA THR A 124 -14.30 10.07 -2.80
C THR A 124 -13.88 8.74 -3.40
N VAL A 125 -13.82 7.67 -2.60
CA VAL A 125 -13.37 6.34 -3.01
C VAL A 125 -14.25 5.25 -2.41
N LYS A 126 -14.22 4.06 -3.01
CA LYS A 126 -14.90 2.86 -2.53
C LYS A 126 -13.84 1.86 -2.05
N VAL A 127 -14.01 1.31 -0.85
CA VAL A 127 -13.23 0.13 -0.42
C VAL A 127 -13.73 -1.07 -1.20
N ILE A 128 -12.81 -1.72 -1.93
CA ILE A 128 -13.13 -2.87 -2.79
C ILE A 128 -12.58 -4.18 -2.24
N ILE A 129 -11.47 -4.14 -1.48
CA ILE A 129 -10.89 -5.32 -0.84
C ILE A 129 -10.30 -4.94 0.53
N LYS A 130 -10.55 -5.81 1.53
CA LYS A 130 -9.84 -5.85 2.81
C LYS A 130 -8.96 -7.11 2.78
N PRO A 131 -7.65 -6.98 2.57
CA PRO A 131 -6.72 -8.10 2.35
C PRO A 131 -6.46 -8.94 3.60
#